data_AF-A0A1A9ATD5-F1
#
_entry.id   AF-A0A1A9ATD5-F1
#
_cell.length_a   1.000
_cell.length_b   1.000
_cell.length_c   1.000
_cell.angle_alpha   90.00
_cell.angle_beta   90.00
_cell.angle_gamma   90.00
#
_symmetry.space_group_name_H-M   'P 1'
#
loop_
_entity.id
_entity.type
_entity.pdbx_description
1 polymer ?
#
loop_
_entity_poly.entity_id
_entity_poly.type
_entity_poly.pdbx_seq_one_letter_code
_entity_poly.pdbx_strand_id
1 'polypeptide(L)'
;MSHKKYNLGDSPAFKFNNELNNVIKNCRFCHSCDLEEYFIENYGLKVLCYRFVNNLWKIYNDFDKSENLNDKRCNDLIYWWYYNLNYTYNKLRTPEYDEIVNAFIAVWKNITQSQGNDPDKLCKNYFEKLLSIENYKTAKNVTDYCVNYEFIKEKLDEQGEKCTFYYHYLTDNSDKYKQTIKKCNGDKDNKYCVGINGCHTYDPNKLLDNEKCKLIEIEEAKRNQLEEEAANFIQCPFGNRCVEDDFFYKYITFSDYRFISLIVLSIWAIILSLFFLYKFSPFGSFLNNILNRKNIIRKNIRDEVFDELLESDSEDAPINFNNREYRITYNHE
;
A
#
# COMPACT_ATOMS: atom_id res chain seq x y z
N MET A 1 -18.41 9.65 9.22
CA MET A 1 -17.07 9.02 9.11
C MET A 1 -17.19 7.67 9.81
N SER A 2 -17.02 6.54 9.13
CA SER A 2 -17.24 5.22 9.74
C SER A 2 -16.22 4.99 10.86
N HIS A 3 -16.66 5.00 12.12
CA HIS A 3 -15.84 4.77 13.31
C HIS A 3 -15.48 3.28 13.54
N LYS A 4 -15.75 2.41 12.56
CA LYS A 4 -15.43 0.98 12.63
C LYS A 4 -13.92 0.76 12.54
N LYS A 5 -13.23 0.77 13.68
CA LYS A 5 -11.81 0.37 13.79
C LYS A 5 -11.74 -1.11 14.19
N TYR A 6 -11.17 -1.93 13.32
CA TYR A 6 -10.82 -3.31 13.62
C TYR A 6 -9.38 -3.38 14.09
N ASN A 7 -9.10 -4.03 15.22
CA ASN A 7 -7.73 -4.37 15.60
C ASN A 7 -7.45 -5.85 15.29
N LEU A 8 -7.37 -6.15 14.00
CA LEU A 8 -6.97 -7.47 13.48
C LEU A 8 -5.48 -7.48 13.09
N GLY A 9 -4.70 -6.49 13.52
CA GLY A 9 -3.29 -6.32 13.14
C GLY A 9 -2.44 -7.58 13.39
N ASP A 10 -2.80 -8.32 14.44
CA ASP A 10 -2.10 -9.54 14.84
C ASP A 10 -2.75 -10.84 14.38
N SER A 11 -3.91 -10.78 13.69
CA SER A 11 -4.64 -11.97 13.30
C SER A 11 -3.91 -12.74 12.18
N PRO A 12 -4.00 -14.08 12.14
CA PRO A 12 -3.21 -14.87 11.20
C PRO A 12 -3.52 -14.54 9.73
N ALA A 13 -4.78 -14.30 9.38
CA ALA A 13 -5.14 -13.93 8.01
C ALA A 13 -4.61 -12.53 7.63
N PHE A 14 -4.65 -11.57 8.55
CA PHE A 14 -4.14 -10.22 8.31
C PHE A 14 -2.61 -10.23 8.14
N LYS A 15 -1.89 -10.96 9.00
CA LYS A 15 -0.43 -11.14 8.90
C LYS A 15 -0.04 -11.69 7.53
N PHE A 16 -0.65 -12.81 7.11
CA PHE A 16 -0.37 -13.41 5.81
C PHE A 16 -0.68 -12.46 4.64
N ASN A 17 -1.83 -11.79 4.65
CA ASN A 17 -2.21 -10.83 3.61
C ASN A 17 -1.19 -9.67 3.50
N ASN A 18 -0.67 -9.18 4.62
CA ASN A 18 0.37 -8.15 4.62
C ASN A 18 1.70 -8.70 4.07
N GLU A 19 2.06 -9.93 4.40
CA GLU A 19 3.29 -10.56 3.93
C GLU A 19 3.37 -10.69 2.41
N LEU A 20 2.22 -10.81 1.73
CA LEU A 20 2.13 -10.82 0.26
C LEU A 20 2.65 -9.52 -0.37
N ASN A 21 2.67 -8.42 0.38
CA ASN A 21 3.15 -7.10 -0.08
C ASN A 21 4.59 -6.80 0.35
N ASN A 22 5.24 -7.71 1.10
CA ASN A 22 6.62 -7.50 1.55
C ASN A 22 7.61 -7.41 0.39
N VAL A 23 8.65 -6.59 0.58
CA VAL A 23 9.76 -6.45 -0.37
C VAL A 23 10.46 -7.80 -0.58
N ILE A 24 10.81 -8.09 -1.83
CA ILE A 24 11.56 -9.28 -2.21
C ILE A 24 13.00 -9.13 -1.69
N LYS A 25 13.42 -10.02 -0.78
CA LYS A 25 14.80 -10.08 -0.30
C LYS A 25 15.63 -11.13 -1.05
N ASN A 26 15.03 -12.30 -1.25
CA ASN A 26 15.57 -13.42 -2.00
C ASN A 26 14.39 -14.11 -2.70
N CYS A 27 14.58 -14.55 -3.93
CA CYS A 27 13.52 -15.13 -4.74
C CYS A 27 14.01 -16.34 -5.53
N ARG A 28 13.80 -17.54 -4.97
CA ARG A 28 14.22 -18.80 -5.58
C ARG A 28 13.51 -19.11 -6.90
N PHE A 29 12.27 -18.65 -7.07
CA PHE A 29 11.45 -18.91 -8.24
C PHE A 29 11.44 -17.76 -9.27
N CYS A 30 12.18 -16.66 -9.04
CA CYS A 30 12.14 -15.51 -9.95
C CYS A 30 12.70 -15.81 -11.34
N HIS A 31 13.67 -16.71 -11.44
CA HIS A 31 14.21 -17.14 -12.73
C HIS A 31 13.13 -17.69 -13.66
N SER A 32 12.09 -18.34 -13.12
CA SER A 32 10.98 -18.85 -13.94
C SER A 32 10.23 -17.73 -14.68
N CYS A 33 10.18 -16.50 -14.13
CA CYS A 33 9.62 -15.34 -14.82
C CYS A 33 10.53 -14.80 -15.94
N ASP A 34 11.84 -15.05 -15.86
CA ASP A 34 12.79 -14.63 -16.90
C ASP A 34 12.75 -15.54 -18.13
N LEU A 35 12.31 -16.78 -17.94
CA LEU A 35 12.17 -17.78 -19.00
C LEU A 35 10.87 -17.61 -19.82
N GLU A 36 9.92 -16.82 -19.33
CA GLU A 36 8.64 -16.60 -20.00
C GLU A 36 8.72 -15.37 -20.92
N GLU A 37 8.68 -15.61 -22.23
CA GLU A 37 8.89 -14.58 -23.27
C GLU A 37 7.93 -13.41 -23.13
N TYR A 38 6.68 -13.67 -22.71
CA TYR A 38 5.67 -12.62 -22.51
C TYR A 38 6.12 -11.51 -21.54
N PHE A 39 6.97 -11.83 -20.56
CA PHE A 39 7.46 -10.85 -19.59
C PHE A 39 8.71 -10.11 -20.03
N ILE A 40 9.37 -10.50 -21.12
CA ILE A 40 10.60 -9.85 -21.60
C ILE A 40 10.34 -8.39 -21.97
N GLU A 41 9.26 -8.13 -22.72
CA GLU A 41 8.89 -6.79 -23.16
C GLU A 41 7.93 -6.07 -22.20
N ASN A 42 7.38 -6.80 -21.22
CA ASN A 42 6.37 -6.29 -20.30
C ASN A 42 6.91 -6.12 -18.87
N TYR A 43 7.78 -5.11 -18.68
CA TYR A 43 8.46 -4.86 -17.41
C TYR A 43 7.53 -4.75 -16.20
N GLY A 44 6.36 -4.11 -16.36
CA GLY A 44 5.38 -3.99 -15.28
C GLY A 44 4.85 -5.36 -14.85
N LEU A 45 4.43 -6.19 -15.80
CA LEU A 45 3.96 -7.54 -15.50
C LEU A 45 5.08 -8.47 -15.06
N LYS A 46 6.32 -8.24 -15.50
CA LYS A 46 7.50 -8.93 -14.99
C LYS A 46 7.72 -8.68 -13.49
N VAL A 47 7.55 -7.42 -13.04
CA VAL A 47 7.59 -7.08 -11.60
C VAL A 47 6.46 -7.77 -10.83
N LEU A 48 5.25 -7.83 -11.41
CA LEU A 48 4.14 -8.60 -10.81
C LEU A 48 4.50 -10.09 -10.72
N CYS A 49 5.10 -10.67 -11.76
CA CYS A 49 5.55 -12.06 -11.78
C CYS A 49 6.56 -12.34 -10.68
N TYR A 50 7.60 -11.52 -10.53
CA TYR A 50 8.58 -11.68 -9.45
C TYR A 50 7.95 -11.66 -8.06
N ARG A 51 7.01 -10.73 -7.81
CA ARG A 51 6.31 -10.68 -6.52
C ARG A 51 5.44 -11.93 -6.32
N PHE A 52 4.77 -12.38 -7.36
CA PHE A 52 3.92 -13.56 -7.34
C PHE A 52 4.72 -14.83 -7.01
N VAL A 53 5.80 -15.12 -7.75
CA VAL A 53 6.61 -16.32 -7.53
C VAL A 53 7.41 -16.26 -6.22
N ASN A 54 7.78 -15.06 -5.74
CA ASN A 54 8.33 -14.88 -4.40
C ASN A 54 7.33 -15.25 -3.31
N ASN A 55 6.06 -14.85 -3.47
CA ASN A 55 5.01 -15.23 -2.52
C ASN A 55 4.69 -16.73 -2.60
N LEU A 56 4.70 -17.32 -3.79
CA LEU A 56 4.59 -18.77 -3.97
C LEU A 56 5.71 -19.52 -3.23
N TRP A 57 6.95 -19.01 -3.30
CA TRP A 57 8.08 -19.58 -2.56
C TRP A 57 7.90 -19.49 -1.03
N LYS A 58 7.34 -18.39 -0.51
CA LYS A 58 7.02 -18.29 0.93
C LYS A 58 6.05 -19.37 1.36
N ILE A 59 4.97 -19.57 0.59
CA ILE A 59 3.97 -20.61 0.85
C ILE A 59 4.63 -22.00 0.86
N TYR A 60 5.42 -22.29 -0.16
CA TYR A 60 6.18 -23.55 -0.27
C TYR A 60 7.09 -23.79 0.94
N ASN A 61 7.84 -22.76 1.36
CA ASN A 61 8.82 -22.88 2.43
C ASN A 61 8.17 -23.01 3.82
N ASP A 62 6.98 -22.45 4.02
CA ASP A 62 6.22 -22.54 5.27
C ASP A 62 5.15 -23.65 5.25
N PHE A 63 5.16 -24.54 4.26
CA PHE A 63 4.17 -25.61 4.11
C PHE A 63 4.02 -26.46 5.37
N ASP A 64 5.13 -26.99 5.90
CA ASP A 64 5.10 -27.90 7.06
C ASP A 64 4.55 -27.22 8.34
N LYS A 65 4.62 -25.89 8.43
CA LYS A 65 4.06 -25.11 9.55
C LYS A 65 2.59 -24.79 9.39
N SER A 66 2.01 -24.98 8.21
CA SER A 66 0.70 -24.43 7.85
C SER A 66 -0.01 -25.31 6.80
N GLU A 67 0.21 -26.61 6.85
CA GLU A 67 -0.32 -27.59 5.89
C GLU A 67 -1.84 -27.46 5.76
N ASN A 68 -2.55 -27.36 6.88
CA ASN A 68 -4.01 -27.15 6.94
C ASN A 68 -4.50 -25.82 6.38
N LEU A 69 -3.61 -24.85 6.15
CA LEU A 69 -3.91 -23.54 5.58
C LEU A 69 -3.34 -23.37 4.16
N ASN A 70 -2.64 -24.37 3.62
CA ASN A 70 -1.92 -24.23 2.36
C ASN A 70 -2.86 -23.84 1.22
N ASP A 71 -3.96 -24.57 1.04
CA ASP A 71 -4.95 -24.27 -0.01
C ASP A 71 -5.54 -22.86 0.12
N LYS A 72 -5.79 -22.41 1.37
CA LYS A 72 -6.24 -21.05 1.62
C LYS A 72 -5.18 -20.03 1.22
N ARG A 73 -3.93 -20.21 1.62
CA ARG A 73 -2.82 -19.31 1.29
C ARG A 73 -2.61 -19.21 -0.22
N CYS A 74 -2.75 -20.32 -0.92
CA CYS A 74 -2.73 -20.37 -2.37
C CYS A 74 -3.85 -19.55 -2.98
N ASN A 75 -5.08 -19.71 -2.49
CA ASN A 75 -6.22 -18.91 -2.93
C ASN A 75 -6.01 -17.40 -2.64
N ASP A 76 -5.53 -17.05 -1.44
CA ASP A 76 -5.20 -15.67 -1.10
C ASP A 76 -4.12 -15.06 -2.02
N LEU A 77 -3.12 -15.85 -2.44
CA LEU A 77 -2.12 -15.42 -3.41
C LEU A 77 -2.76 -15.16 -4.79
N ILE A 78 -3.65 -16.03 -5.26
CA ILE A 78 -4.38 -15.83 -6.51
C ILE A 78 -5.28 -14.59 -6.43
N TYR A 79 -5.95 -14.36 -5.30
CA TYR A 79 -6.71 -13.13 -5.07
C TYR A 79 -5.83 -11.90 -5.12
N TRP A 80 -4.70 -11.93 -4.41
CA TRP A 80 -3.75 -10.84 -4.37
C TRP A 80 -3.25 -10.52 -5.78
N TRP A 81 -2.92 -11.54 -6.57
CA TRP A 81 -2.52 -11.37 -7.96
C TRP A 81 -3.64 -10.72 -8.78
N TYR A 82 -4.86 -11.24 -8.69
CA TYR A 82 -6.02 -10.75 -9.44
C TYR A 82 -6.37 -9.29 -9.09
N TYR A 83 -6.29 -8.96 -7.80
CA TYR A 83 -6.46 -7.60 -7.30
C TYR A 83 -5.40 -6.65 -7.84
N ASN A 84 -4.13 -7.03 -7.81
CA ASN A 84 -3.05 -6.22 -8.37
C ASN A 84 -3.21 -6.05 -9.88
N LEU A 85 -3.49 -7.13 -10.60
CA LEU A 85 -3.72 -7.09 -12.05
C LEU A 85 -4.84 -6.12 -12.44
N ASN A 86 -5.93 -6.11 -11.67
CA ASN A 86 -7.05 -5.20 -11.88
C ASN A 86 -6.73 -3.75 -11.49
N TYR A 87 -6.32 -3.51 -10.24
CA TYR A 87 -6.28 -2.16 -9.68
C TYR A 87 -4.93 -1.45 -9.88
N THR A 88 -3.84 -2.20 -10.00
CA THR A 88 -2.51 -1.62 -10.23
C THR A 88 -2.16 -1.57 -11.71
N TYR A 89 -2.49 -2.63 -12.46
CA TYR A 89 -2.11 -2.75 -13.87
C TYR A 89 -3.27 -2.45 -14.83
N ASN A 90 -4.53 -2.43 -14.34
CA ASN A 90 -5.73 -2.19 -15.16
C ASN A 90 -5.83 -3.15 -16.35
N LYS A 91 -5.51 -4.43 -16.14
CA LYS A 91 -5.43 -5.47 -17.19
C LYS A 91 -6.54 -6.51 -17.16
N LEU A 92 -7.51 -6.40 -16.25
CA LEU A 92 -8.57 -7.40 -16.10
C LEU A 92 -9.63 -7.36 -17.20
N ARG A 93 -9.84 -6.20 -17.84
CA ARG A 93 -10.85 -5.98 -18.88
C ARG A 93 -10.23 -5.65 -20.23
N THR A 94 -8.99 -6.07 -20.45
CA THR A 94 -8.26 -5.79 -21.68
C THR A 94 -8.14 -7.05 -22.53
N PRO A 95 -7.98 -6.93 -23.87
CA PRO A 95 -7.86 -8.10 -24.74
C PRO A 95 -6.69 -9.03 -24.38
N GLU A 96 -5.64 -8.50 -23.77
CA GLU A 96 -4.45 -9.25 -23.38
C GLU A 96 -4.66 -10.08 -22.09
N TYR A 97 -5.80 -9.97 -21.41
CA TYR A 97 -6.05 -10.65 -20.14
C TYR A 97 -5.76 -12.16 -20.18
N ASP A 98 -6.24 -12.83 -21.22
CA ASP A 98 -6.05 -14.27 -21.38
C ASP A 98 -4.57 -14.64 -21.62
N GLU A 99 -3.85 -13.82 -22.40
CA GLU A 99 -2.40 -13.98 -22.62
C GLU A 99 -1.61 -13.81 -21.31
N ILE A 100 -1.99 -12.81 -20.51
CA ILE A 100 -1.38 -12.58 -19.20
C ILE A 100 -1.63 -13.80 -18.30
N VAL A 101 -2.87 -14.26 -18.18
CA VAL A 101 -3.21 -15.45 -17.39
C VAL A 101 -2.37 -16.65 -17.84
N ASN A 102 -2.27 -16.87 -19.15
CA ASN A 102 -1.50 -17.98 -19.72
C ASN A 102 0.00 -17.89 -19.40
N ALA A 103 0.60 -16.69 -19.45
CA ALA A 103 1.99 -16.47 -19.06
C ALA A 103 2.24 -16.81 -17.58
N PHE A 104 1.33 -16.40 -16.68
CA PHE A 104 1.43 -16.76 -15.26
C PHE A 104 1.23 -18.28 -15.03
N ILE A 105 0.33 -18.93 -15.78
CA ILE A 105 0.17 -20.39 -15.76
C ILE A 105 1.45 -21.10 -16.22
N ALA A 106 2.09 -20.61 -17.29
CA ALA A 106 3.33 -21.19 -17.81
C ALA A 106 4.48 -21.10 -16.79
N VAL A 107 4.66 -19.93 -16.15
CA VAL A 107 5.63 -19.76 -15.05
C VAL A 107 5.35 -20.72 -13.90
N TRP A 108 4.09 -20.85 -13.48
CA TRP A 108 3.72 -21.76 -12.41
C TRP A 108 4.03 -23.22 -12.77
N LYS A 109 3.70 -23.66 -14.00
CA LYS A 109 4.01 -25.00 -14.49
C LYS A 109 5.51 -25.28 -14.52
N ASN A 110 6.31 -24.30 -14.92
CA ASN A 110 7.77 -24.42 -14.89
C ASN A 110 8.28 -24.65 -13.45
N ILE A 111 7.74 -23.92 -12.47
CA ILE A 111 8.08 -24.09 -11.05
C ILE A 111 7.66 -25.49 -10.55
N THR A 112 6.45 -25.95 -10.86
CA THR A 112 5.95 -27.26 -10.39
C THR A 112 6.66 -28.44 -11.02
N GLN A 113 7.19 -28.28 -12.25
CA GLN A 113 7.92 -29.32 -12.97
C GLN A 113 9.44 -29.29 -12.72
N SER A 114 9.96 -28.25 -12.06
CA SER A 114 11.38 -28.11 -11.79
C SER A 114 11.90 -29.17 -10.81
N GLN A 115 13.04 -29.76 -11.14
CA GLN A 115 13.66 -30.80 -10.29
C GLN A 115 14.06 -30.23 -8.92
N GLY A 116 13.71 -30.95 -7.86
CA GLY A 116 14.02 -30.59 -6.47
C GLY A 116 12.92 -29.78 -5.76
N ASN A 117 11.81 -29.48 -6.44
CA ASN A 117 10.60 -28.98 -5.81
C ASN A 117 9.64 -30.14 -5.50
N ASP A 118 9.05 -30.13 -4.31
CA ASP A 118 8.00 -31.07 -3.93
C ASP A 118 6.63 -30.55 -4.43
N PRO A 119 5.97 -31.21 -5.40
CA PRO A 119 4.69 -30.76 -5.92
C PRO A 119 3.57 -30.72 -4.87
N ASP A 120 3.66 -31.53 -3.82
CA ASP A 120 2.65 -31.55 -2.76
C ASP A 120 2.72 -30.33 -1.85
N LYS A 121 3.92 -29.74 -1.72
CA LYS A 121 4.13 -28.49 -0.97
C LYS A 121 3.74 -27.25 -1.77
N LEU A 122 3.59 -27.40 -3.09
CA LEU A 122 3.16 -26.32 -3.96
C LEU A 122 1.64 -26.19 -3.97
N CYS A 123 1.20 -25.02 -4.38
CA CYS A 123 -0.21 -24.73 -4.55
C CYS A 123 -0.80 -25.61 -5.66
N LYS A 124 -1.80 -26.43 -5.30
CA LYS A 124 -2.46 -27.39 -6.21
C LYS A 124 -3.50 -26.75 -7.13
N ASN A 125 -3.99 -25.56 -6.78
CA ASN A 125 -5.00 -24.84 -7.56
C ASN A 125 -4.39 -24.02 -8.69
N TYR A 126 -4.96 -24.16 -9.89
CA TYR A 126 -4.57 -23.43 -11.09
C TYR A 126 -5.53 -22.26 -11.32
N PHE A 127 -5.08 -21.22 -12.02
CA PHE A 127 -5.85 -20.01 -12.41
C PHE A 127 -7.18 -20.27 -13.17
N GLU A 128 -7.60 -21.51 -13.33
CA GLU A 128 -8.69 -21.99 -14.20
C GLU A 128 -10.11 -21.70 -13.69
N LYS A 129 -10.27 -21.28 -12.42
CA LYS A 129 -11.58 -20.97 -11.82
C LYS A 129 -11.63 -19.55 -11.21
N LEU A 130 -11.11 -18.55 -11.91
CA LEU A 130 -11.22 -17.16 -11.44
C LEU A 130 -12.70 -16.76 -11.33
N LEU A 131 -13.16 -16.57 -10.08
CA LEU A 131 -14.48 -16.05 -9.77
C LEU A 131 -14.60 -14.58 -10.21
N SER A 132 -15.84 -14.07 -10.29
CA SER A 132 -16.02 -12.61 -10.28
C SER A 132 -15.35 -12.02 -9.03
N ILE A 133 -14.83 -10.79 -9.13
CA ILE A 133 -14.12 -10.11 -8.02
C ILE A 133 -14.97 -10.12 -6.74
N GLU A 134 -16.28 -9.90 -6.85
CA GLU A 134 -17.21 -9.88 -5.72
C GLU A 134 -17.35 -11.24 -5.04
N ASN A 135 -17.48 -12.29 -5.84
CA ASN A 135 -17.56 -13.67 -5.38
C ASN A 135 -16.27 -14.07 -4.65
N TYR A 136 -15.11 -13.71 -5.22
CA TYR A 136 -13.82 -13.97 -4.59
C TYR A 136 -13.67 -13.19 -3.28
N LYS A 137 -14.04 -11.90 -3.27
CA LYS A 137 -14.01 -11.06 -2.07
C LYS A 137 -14.87 -11.66 -0.95
N THR A 138 -16.04 -12.20 -1.29
CA THR A 138 -16.93 -12.84 -0.32
C THR A 138 -16.33 -14.13 0.23
N ALA A 139 -15.82 -15.00 -0.64
CA ALA A 139 -15.15 -16.24 -0.22
C ALA A 139 -13.91 -15.96 0.65
N LYS A 140 -13.10 -14.96 0.25
CA LYS A 140 -11.95 -14.50 1.02
C LYS A 140 -12.34 -14.00 2.40
N ASN A 141 -13.36 -13.14 2.52
CA ASN A 141 -13.79 -12.63 3.82
C ASN A 141 -14.18 -13.75 4.79
N VAL A 142 -14.95 -14.74 4.32
CA VAL A 142 -15.39 -15.88 5.15
C VAL A 142 -14.23 -16.77 5.55
N THR A 143 -13.30 -17.03 4.63
CA THR A 143 -12.13 -17.87 4.91
C THR A 143 -11.09 -17.18 5.80
N ASP A 144 -10.91 -15.86 5.65
CA ASP A 144 -10.12 -15.04 6.57
C ASP A 144 -10.74 -15.07 7.97
N TYR A 145 -12.06 -14.97 8.07
CA TYR A 145 -12.78 -15.13 9.33
C TYR A 145 -12.55 -16.51 9.96
N CYS A 146 -12.67 -17.60 9.20
CA CYS A 146 -12.45 -18.93 9.74
C CYS A 146 -11.03 -19.13 10.28
N VAL A 147 -10.02 -18.55 9.64
CA VAL A 147 -8.64 -18.58 10.16
C VAL A 147 -8.46 -17.71 11.39
N ASN A 148 -9.16 -16.59 11.47
CA ASN A 148 -9.08 -15.68 12.61
C ASN A 148 -9.91 -16.14 13.81
N TYR A 149 -10.80 -17.13 13.64
CA TYR A 149 -11.76 -17.54 14.68
C TYR A 149 -11.10 -17.89 16.01
N GLU A 150 -10.17 -18.85 15.99
CA GLU A 150 -9.48 -19.30 17.21
C GLU A 150 -8.64 -18.17 17.82
N PHE A 151 -7.98 -17.35 16.99
CA PHE A 151 -7.27 -16.17 17.47
C PHE A 151 -8.20 -15.19 18.21
N ILE A 152 -9.38 -14.90 17.65
CA ILE A 152 -10.35 -13.99 18.29
C ILE A 152 -10.90 -14.60 19.57
N LYS A 153 -11.19 -15.91 19.55
CA LYS A 153 -11.67 -16.64 20.71
C LYS A 153 -10.66 -16.57 21.88
N GLU A 154 -9.40 -16.88 21.61
CA GLU A 154 -8.31 -16.76 22.59
C GLU A 154 -8.21 -15.34 23.15
N LYS A 155 -8.27 -14.32 22.27
CA LYS A 155 -8.26 -12.92 22.69
C LYS A 155 -9.45 -12.53 23.55
N LEU A 156 -10.64 -13.07 23.28
CA LEU A 156 -11.82 -12.81 24.11
C LEU A 156 -11.70 -13.44 25.50
N ASP A 157 -10.92 -14.51 25.66
CA ASP A 157 -10.67 -15.14 26.96
C ASP A 157 -9.60 -14.41 27.79
N GLU A 158 -8.73 -13.62 27.15
CA GLU A 158 -7.68 -12.84 27.85
C GLU A 158 -8.25 -11.76 28.79
N GLN A 159 -7.62 -11.56 29.95
CA GLN A 159 -7.99 -10.48 30.87
C GLN A 159 -7.60 -9.11 30.28
N GLY A 160 -8.52 -8.14 30.33
CA GLY A 160 -8.29 -6.78 29.84
C GLY A 160 -8.60 -6.57 28.35
N GLU A 161 -8.68 -7.64 27.56
CA GLU A 161 -9.11 -7.57 26.17
C GLU A 161 -10.61 -7.26 26.05
N LYS A 162 -10.95 -6.39 25.09
CA LYS A 162 -12.32 -5.89 24.87
C LYS A 162 -12.86 -6.37 23.53
N CYS A 163 -14.11 -6.82 23.53
CA CYS A 163 -14.76 -7.23 22.28
C CYS A 163 -14.96 -6.07 21.28
N THR A 164 -14.86 -4.81 21.71
CA THR A 164 -14.98 -3.63 20.83
C THR A 164 -14.09 -3.74 19.58
N PHE A 165 -12.92 -4.38 19.68
CA PHE A 165 -12.00 -4.55 18.55
C PHE A 165 -12.46 -5.57 17.50
N TYR A 166 -13.33 -6.51 17.89
CA TYR A 166 -13.77 -7.63 17.06
C TYR A 166 -15.26 -7.57 16.72
N TYR A 167 -16.07 -6.85 17.51
CA TYR A 167 -17.52 -6.86 17.42
C TYR A 167 -18.03 -6.63 16.00
N HIS A 168 -17.67 -5.52 15.36
CA HIS A 168 -18.07 -5.24 13.98
C HIS A 168 -17.56 -6.28 12.98
N TYR A 169 -16.35 -6.82 13.20
CA TYR A 169 -15.80 -7.85 12.32
C TYR A 169 -16.61 -9.14 12.42
N LEU A 170 -16.99 -9.54 13.64
CA LEU A 170 -17.84 -10.70 13.88
C LEU A 170 -19.23 -10.48 13.25
N THR A 171 -19.88 -9.36 13.54
CA THR A 171 -21.20 -9.00 12.99
C THR A 171 -21.20 -8.92 11.46
N ASP A 172 -20.21 -8.26 10.85
CA ASP A 172 -20.10 -8.13 9.39
C ASP A 172 -19.86 -9.49 8.70
N ASN A 173 -19.33 -10.48 9.43
CA ASN A 173 -19.11 -11.84 8.93
C ASN A 173 -20.25 -12.81 9.26
N SER A 174 -21.11 -12.55 10.25
CA SER A 174 -22.26 -13.41 10.62
C SER A 174 -23.09 -13.85 9.42
N ASP A 175 -23.59 -12.90 8.64
CA ASP A 175 -24.46 -13.21 7.51
C ASP A 175 -23.68 -13.83 6.35
N LYS A 176 -22.49 -13.30 6.05
CA LYS A 176 -21.63 -13.79 4.96
C LYS A 176 -21.21 -15.24 5.22
N TYR A 177 -20.82 -15.55 6.45
CA TYR A 177 -20.46 -16.89 6.89
C TYR A 177 -21.65 -17.84 6.72
N LYS A 178 -22.82 -17.50 7.27
CA LYS A 178 -24.03 -18.35 7.17
C LYS A 178 -24.44 -18.60 5.73
N GLN A 179 -24.39 -17.58 4.87
CA GLN A 179 -24.72 -17.71 3.45
C GLN A 179 -23.70 -18.56 2.69
N THR A 180 -22.40 -18.36 2.93
CA THR A 180 -21.33 -19.09 2.23
C THR A 180 -21.27 -20.55 2.68
N ILE A 181 -21.33 -20.83 3.99
CA ILE A 181 -21.30 -22.21 4.50
C ILE A 181 -22.51 -23.02 4.01
N LYS A 182 -23.70 -22.43 3.91
CA LYS A 182 -24.87 -23.10 3.29
C LYS A 182 -24.62 -23.49 1.82
N LYS A 183 -23.86 -22.68 1.07
CA LYS A 183 -23.47 -23.01 -0.32
C LYS A 183 -22.44 -24.15 -0.37
N CYS A 184 -21.77 -24.44 0.74
CA CYS A 184 -20.78 -25.49 0.89
C CYS A 184 -21.34 -26.84 1.36
N ASN A 185 -22.67 -27.04 1.36
CA ASN A 185 -23.38 -28.24 1.82
C ASN A 185 -22.92 -29.54 1.10
N GLY A 186 -21.76 -30.08 1.50
CA GLY A 186 -21.22 -31.37 1.05
C GLY A 186 -20.38 -31.32 -0.23
N ASP A 187 -20.46 -30.25 -1.02
CA ASP A 187 -19.66 -30.09 -2.24
C ASP A 187 -18.32 -29.41 -1.93
N LYS A 188 -17.29 -30.22 -1.70
CA LYS A 188 -15.90 -29.77 -1.53
C LYS A 188 -15.33 -29.16 -2.82
N ASP A 189 -15.93 -29.46 -3.97
CA ASP A 189 -15.50 -28.96 -5.28
C ASP A 189 -16.18 -27.64 -5.65
N ASN A 190 -17.12 -27.17 -4.82
CA ASN A 190 -17.70 -25.86 -4.97
C ASN A 190 -16.60 -24.81 -4.76
N LYS A 191 -16.34 -24.04 -5.82
CA LYS A 191 -15.37 -22.94 -5.90
C LYS A 191 -15.46 -21.88 -4.79
N TYR A 192 -16.56 -21.84 -4.03
CA TYR A 192 -16.75 -20.95 -2.88
C TYR A 192 -16.25 -21.53 -1.54
N CYS A 193 -15.86 -22.81 -1.52
CA CYS A 193 -15.64 -23.59 -0.31
C CYS A 193 -14.18 -23.98 -0.20
N VAL A 194 -13.43 -23.20 0.56
CA VAL A 194 -12.04 -23.52 0.89
C VAL A 194 -12.04 -24.48 2.08
N GLY A 195 -11.33 -25.60 1.96
CA GLY A 195 -11.27 -26.69 2.94
C GLY A 195 -10.53 -26.34 4.23
N ILE A 196 -10.91 -25.26 4.90
CA ILE A 196 -10.40 -24.93 6.24
C ILE A 196 -11.05 -25.88 7.24
N ASN A 197 -10.25 -26.74 7.85
CA ASN A 197 -10.71 -27.67 8.88
C ASN A 197 -11.41 -26.92 10.03
N GLY A 198 -12.55 -27.43 10.48
CA GLY A 198 -13.33 -26.83 11.57
C GLY A 198 -14.16 -25.59 11.19
N CYS A 199 -13.93 -24.98 10.02
CA CYS A 199 -14.59 -23.74 9.61
C CYS A 199 -16.13 -23.82 9.66
N HIS A 200 -16.73 -24.97 9.32
CA HIS A 200 -18.19 -25.20 9.42
C HIS A 200 -18.77 -25.09 10.85
N THR A 201 -17.93 -25.17 11.87
CA THR A 201 -18.33 -25.05 13.28
C THR A 201 -18.16 -23.65 13.85
N TYR A 202 -17.52 -22.73 13.11
CA TYR A 202 -17.13 -21.40 13.56
C TYR A 202 -18.23 -20.37 13.35
N ASP A 203 -19.45 -20.64 13.84
CA ASP A 203 -20.52 -19.63 13.80
C ASP A 203 -20.10 -18.36 14.57
N PRO A 204 -20.05 -17.17 13.92
CA PRO A 204 -19.71 -15.91 14.58
C PRO A 204 -20.55 -15.62 15.82
N ASN A 205 -21.80 -16.10 15.85
CA ASN A 205 -22.69 -15.93 16.99
C ASN A 205 -22.10 -16.54 18.27
N LYS A 206 -21.33 -17.63 18.18
CA LYS A 206 -20.67 -18.24 19.35
C LYS A 206 -19.68 -17.29 20.03
N LEU A 207 -19.03 -16.40 19.26
CA LEU A 207 -18.13 -15.40 19.80
C LEU A 207 -18.88 -14.14 20.23
N LEU A 208 -19.92 -13.75 19.48
CA LEU A 208 -20.79 -12.63 19.84
C LEU A 208 -21.58 -12.88 21.14
N ASP A 209 -21.87 -14.14 21.47
CA ASP A 209 -22.56 -14.53 22.70
C ASP A 209 -21.70 -14.36 23.97
N ASN A 210 -20.40 -14.08 23.81
CA ASN A 210 -19.51 -13.75 24.91
C ASN A 210 -19.99 -12.48 25.65
N GLU A 211 -19.92 -12.48 26.99
CA GLU A 211 -20.40 -11.37 27.82
C GLU A 211 -19.77 -10.03 27.43
N LYS A 212 -18.47 -10.02 27.08
CA LYS A 212 -17.77 -8.82 26.62
C LYS A 212 -18.37 -8.25 25.33
N CYS A 213 -18.85 -9.11 24.44
CA CYS A 213 -19.46 -8.71 23.18
C CYS A 213 -20.90 -8.24 23.36
N LYS A 214 -21.68 -8.87 24.24
CA LYS A 214 -23.04 -8.43 24.61
C LYS A 214 -23.07 -7.01 25.18
N LEU A 215 -22.05 -6.63 25.96
CA LEU A 215 -21.92 -5.25 26.43
C LEU A 215 -21.76 -4.27 25.27
N ILE A 216 -20.96 -4.61 24.26
CA ILE A 216 -20.77 -3.78 23.07
C ILE A 216 -22.03 -3.72 22.21
N GLU A 217 -22.78 -4.81 22.11
CA GLU A 217 -24.08 -4.82 21.43
C GLU A 217 -25.06 -3.80 22.03
N ILE A 218 -25.17 -3.75 23.37
CA ILE A 218 -26.00 -2.77 24.07
C ILE A 218 -25.51 -1.34 23.81
N GLU A 219 -24.20 -1.11 23.86
CA GLU A 219 -23.60 0.19 23.59
C GLU A 219 -23.86 0.66 22.14
N GLU A 220 -23.73 -0.24 21.16
CA GLU A 220 -24.04 0.03 19.75
C GLU A 220 -25.53 0.31 19.54
N ALA A 221 -26.41 -0.47 20.17
CA ALA A 221 -27.85 -0.25 20.09
C ALA A 221 -28.21 1.16 20.63
N LYS A 222 -27.62 1.56 21.75
CA LYS A 222 -27.80 2.91 22.31
C LYS A 222 -27.24 4.00 21.40
N ARG A 223 -26.07 3.78 20.78
CA ARG A 223 -25.50 4.71 19.80
C ARG A 223 -26.41 4.89 18.59
N ASN A 224 -26.90 3.79 18.02
CA ASN A 224 -27.79 3.82 16.86
C ASN A 224 -29.11 4.56 17.19
N GLN A 225 -29.67 4.35 18.38
CA GLN A 225 -30.85 5.10 18.84
C GLN A 225 -30.56 6.61 18.92
N LEU A 226 -29.43 7.00 19.50
CA LEU A 226 -29.03 8.41 19.56
C LEU A 226 -28.79 9.00 18.17
N GLU A 227 -28.24 8.24 17.22
CA GLU A 227 -28.04 8.67 15.84
C GLU A 227 -29.38 8.82 15.08
N GLU A 228 -30.33 7.91 15.28
CA GLU A 228 -31.68 8.00 14.72
C GLU A 228 -32.45 9.19 15.30
N GLU A 229 -32.36 9.41 16.62
CA GLU A 229 -32.90 10.60 17.28
C GLU A 229 -32.26 11.87 16.71
N ALA A 230 -30.91 11.91 16.60
CA ALA A 230 -30.15 13.00 16.00
C ALA A 230 -30.57 13.30 14.55
N ALA A 231 -30.83 12.27 13.74
CA ALA A 231 -31.27 12.40 12.36
C ALA A 231 -32.70 12.95 12.24
N ASN A 232 -33.53 12.74 13.26
CA ASN A 232 -34.89 13.29 13.34
C ASN A 232 -34.91 14.75 13.84
N PHE A 233 -33.79 15.30 14.33
CA PHE A 233 -33.69 16.74 14.59
C PHE A 233 -33.57 17.49 13.26
N ILE A 234 -34.48 18.44 13.06
CA ILE A 234 -34.44 19.35 11.91
C ILE A 234 -33.13 20.14 11.96
N GLN A 235 -32.32 19.98 10.91
CA GLN A 235 -31.13 20.81 10.71
C GLN A 235 -31.57 22.27 10.69
N CYS A 236 -31.03 23.06 11.63
CA CYS A 236 -31.50 24.43 11.90
C CYS A 236 -31.62 25.21 10.58
N PRO A 237 -32.82 25.72 10.21
CA PRO A 237 -33.03 26.40 8.94
C PRO A 237 -32.06 27.56 8.79
N PHE A 238 -31.51 27.76 7.58
CA PHE A 238 -30.69 28.93 7.27
C PHE A 238 -31.45 30.21 7.65
N GLY A 239 -30.92 30.95 8.63
CA GLY A 239 -31.50 32.21 9.11
C GLY A 239 -32.20 32.15 10.49
N ASN A 240 -32.41 30.96 11.06
CA ASN A 240 -32.98 30.82 12.40
C ASN A 240 -31.88 30.49 13.43
N ARG A 241 -31.92 31.12 14.62
CA ARG A 241 -31.01 30.79 15.73
C ARG A 241 -31.70 29.78 16.65
N CYS A 242 -31.28 28.51 16.56
CA CYS A 242 -31.80 27.41 17.39
C CYS A 242 -31.07 27.26 18.73
N VAL A 243 -30.15 28.18 19.06
CA VAL A 243 -29.35 28.17 20.28
C VAL A 243 -29.40 29.58 20.88
N GLU A 244 -29.54 29.65 22.20
CA GLU A 244 -29.50 30.90 22.97
C GLU A 244 -28.23 31.70 22.68
N ASP A 245 -28.38 33.02 22.46
CA ASP A 245 -27.28 33.93 22.10
C ASP A 245 -26.11 33.87 23.10
N ASP A 246 -26.39 33.51 24.35
CA ASP A 246 -25.40 33.37 25.44
C ASP A 246 -24.34 32.29 25.16
N PHE A 247 -24.66 31.28 24.34
CA PHE A 247 -23.68 30.28 23.89
C PHE A 247 -22.74 30.85 22.82
N PHE A 248 -23.21 31.74 21.96
CA PHE A 248 -22.42 32.31 20.87
C PHE A 248 -21.40 33.36 21.34
N TYR A 249 -21.71 34.14 22.38
CA TYR A 249 -20.74 35.07 22.98
C TYR A 249 -19.54 34.37 23.63
N LYS A 250 -19.60 33.04 23.80
CA LYS A 250 -18.52 32.21 24.33
C LYS A 250 -17.52 31.73 23.26
N TYR A 251 -17.84 31.86 21.97
CA TYR A 251 -16.95 31.48 20.86
C TYR A 251 -16.35 32.71 20.18
N ILE A 252 -15.04 32.69 19.96
CA ILE A 252 -14.32 33.73 19.22
C ILE A 252 -14.75 33.63 17.75
N THR A 253 -15.52 34.60 17.27
CA THR A 253 -15.92 34.68 15.86
C THR A 253 -14.93 35.55 15.07
N PHE A 254 -14.94 35.45 13.74
CA PHE A 254 -14.02 36.19 12.84
C PHE A 254 -14.15 37.72 12.95
N SER A 255 -15.24 38.21 13.57
CA SER A 255 -15.48 39.64 13.85
C SER A 255 -14.91 40.10 15.19
N ASP A 256 -14.25 39.22 15.95
CA ASP A 256 -13.69 39.55 17.25
C ASP A 256 -12.32 40.21 17.10
N TYR A 257 -12.12 41.37 17.73
CA TYR A 257 -10.84 42.09 17.74
C TYR A 257 -9.69 41.24 18.33
N ARG A 258 -10.01 40.21 19.13
CA ARG A 258 -9.06 39.22 19.64
C ARG A 258 -8.47 38.36 18.51
N PHE A 259 -9.21 38.11 17.44
CA PHE A 259 -8.75 37.35 16.27
C PHE A 259 -7.66 38.11 15.49
N ILE A 260 -7.84 39.43 15.32
CA ILE A 260 -6.84 40.32 14.70
C ILE A 260 -5.53 40.27 15.50
N SER A 261 -5.62 40.29 16.82
CA SER A 261 -4.45 40.21 17.71
C SER A 261 -3.70 38.88 17.55
N LEU A 262 -4.41 37.76 17.40
CA LEU A 262 -3.81 36.44 17.19
C LEU A 262 -3.12 36.30 15.83
N ILE A 263 -3.69 36.87 14.77
CA ILE A 263 -3.04 36.90 13.45
C ILE A 263 -1.72 37.67 13.52
N VAL A 264 -1.75 38.86 14.12
CA VAL A 264 -0.55 39.71 14.26
C VAL A 264 0.54 39.01 15.06
N LEU A 265 0.18 38.38 16.18
CA LEU A 265 1.13 37.61 17.00
C LEU A 265 1.69 36.40 16.27
N SER A 266 0.88 35.72 15.46
CA SER A 266 1.32 34.56 14.66
C SER A 266 2.34 34.97 13.59
N ILE A 267 2.08 36.07 12.89
CA ILE A 267 3.00 36.64 11.89
C ILE A 267 4.31 37.05 12.58
N TRP A 268 4.23 37.70 13.74
CA TRP A 268 5.39 38.08 14.53
C TRP A 268 6.23 36.87 14.97
N ALA A 269 5.59 35.80 15.44
CA ALA A 269 6.27 34.57 15.84
C ALA A 269 7.00 33.91 14.67
N ILE A 270 6.41 33.91 13.48
CA ILE A 270 7.04 33.38 12.25
C ILE A 270 8.27 34.22 11.88
N ILE A 271 8.16 35.55 11.89
CA ILE A 271 9.28 36.44 11.56
C ILE A 271 10.45 36.23 12.54
N LEU A 272 10.16 36.16 13.84
CA LEU A 272 11.18 35.89 14.86
C LEU A 272 11.81 34.52 14.66
N SER A 273 11.02 33.49 14.37
CA SER A 273 11.52 32.13 14.10
C SER A 273 12.45 32.11 12.90
N LEU A 274 12.09 32.79 11.80
CA LEU A 274 12.94 32.91 10.62
C LEU A 274 14.24 33.69 10.91
N PHE A 275 14.17 34.73 11.73
CA PHE A 275 15.35 35.49 12.16
C PHE A 275 16.30 34.63 13.02
N PHE A 276 15.75 33.85 13.95
CA PHE A 276 16.54 32.90 14.76
C PHE A 276 17.16 31.81 13.89
N LEU A 277 16.41 31.22 12.95
CA LEU A 277 16.94 30.24 12.01
C LEU A 277 18.01 30.83 11.09
N TYR A 278 17.84 32.07 10.62
CA TYR A 278 18.85 32.76 9.83
C TYR A 278 20.15 33.02 10.61
N LYS A 279 20.03 33.40 11.89
CA LYS A 279 21.18 33.75 12.75
C LYS A 279 21.92 32.52 13.31
N PHE A 280 21.21 31.43 13.62
CA PHE A 280 21.77 30.27 14.34
C PHE A 280 21.91 29.00 13.50
N SER A 281 21.46 29.02 12.24
CA SER A 281 21.63 27.90 11.31
C SER A 281 22.69 28.28 10.25
N PRO A 282 23.62 27.40 9.85
CA PRO A 282 24.74 27.72 8.95
C PRO A 282 24.30 27.95 7.48
N PHE A 283 23.01 28.25 7.26
CA PHE A 283 22.40 28.51 5.97
C PHE A 283 22.90 29.78 5.28
N GLY A 284 23.46 30.74 6.03
CA GLY A 284 24.09 31.93 5.45
C GLY A 284 25.26 31.58 4.51
N SER A 285 26.10 30.61 4.89
CA SER A 285 27.20 30.14 4.03
C SER A 285 26.68 29.29 2.86
N PHE A 286 25.61 28.52 3.07
CA PHE A 286 25.01 27.64 2.07
C PHE A 286 24.30 28.42 0.95
N LEU A 287 23.54 29.47 1.30
CA LEU A 287 22.91 30.36 0.33
C LEU A 287 23.95 31.13 -0.50
N ASN A 288 25.03 31.61 0.12
CA ASN A 288 26.11 32.27 -0.60
C ASN A 288 26.82 31.29 -1.55
N ASN A 289 26.96 30.01 -1.16
CA ASN A 289 27.54 28.97 -2.00
C ASN A 289 26.64 28.58 -3.17
N ILE A 290 25.30 28.60 -2.99
CA ILE A 290 24.32 28.40 -4.08
C ILE A 290 24.34 29.58 -5.07
N LEU A 291 24.39 30.82 -4.56
CA LEU A 291 24.47 32.02 -5.40
C LEU A 291 25.79 32.06 -6.19
N ASN A 292 26.91 31.72 -5.55
CA ASN A 292 28.19 31.57 -6.25
C ASN A 292 28.17 30.44 -7.28
N ARG A 293 27.53 29.29 -6.99
CA ARG A 293 27.35 28.20 -7.97
C ARG A 293 26.57 28.65 -9.21
N LYS A 294 25.53 29.48 -9.05
CA LYS A 294 24.78 30.04 -10.19
C LYS A 294 25.62 31.01 -11.03
N ASN A 295 26.51 31.78 -10.41
CA ASN A 295 27.44 32.66 -11.14
C ASN A 295 28.51 31.87 -11.92
N ILE A 296 28.99 30.74 -11.39
CA ILE A 296 29.95 29.86 -12.09
C ILE A 296 29.28 29.20 -13.32
N ILE A 297 28.06 28.69 -13.17
CA ILE A 297 27.29 28.08 -14.28
C ILE A 297 27.02 29.11 -15.39
N ARG A 298 26.69 30.37 -15.02
CA ARG A 298 26.47 31.44 -16.00
C ARG A 298 27.76 31.87 -16.72
N LYS A 299 28.92 31.70 -16.10
CA LYS A 299 30.22 31.99 -16.72
C LYS A 299 30.60 30.88 -17.71
N ASN A 300 30.44 29.62 -17.33
CA ASN A 300 30.73 28.48 -18.21
C ASN A 300 29.85 28.47 -19.47
N ILE A 301 28.56 28.81 -19.36
CA ILE A 301 27.67 28.90 -20.55
C ILE A 301 28.04 30.09 -21.44
N ARG A 302 28.62 31.17 -20.89
CA ARG A 302 29.04 32.33 -21.69
C ARG A 302 30.38 32.07 -22.38
N ASP A 303 31.26 31.30 -21.77
CA ASP A 303 32.55 30.91 -22.33
C ASP A 303 32.37 29.81 -23.41
N GLU A 304 31.52 28.79 -23.19
CA GLU A 304 31.18 27.78 -24.23
C GLU A 304 30.50 28.39 -25.46
N VAL A 305 29.59 29.37 -25.28
CA VAL A 305 28.91 30.02 -26.42
C VAL A 305 29.84 30.95 -27.21
N PHE A 306 30.95 31.41 -26.63
CA PHE A 306 31.96 32.21 -27.34
C PHE A 306 32.98 31.33 -28.09
N ASP A 307 33.31 30.15 -27.56
CA ASP A 307 34.20 29.19 -28.24
C ASP A 307 33.48 28.45 -29.38
N GLU A 308 32.18 28.17 -29.27
CA GLU A 308 31.41 27.46 -30.32
C GLU A 308 30.99 28.38 -31.50
N LEU A 309 31.08 29.71 -31.35
CA LEU A 309 30.81 30.69 -32.42
C LEU A 309 32.05 31.13 -33.21
N LEU A 310 33.26 30.67 -32.84
CA LEU A 310 34.51 30.95 -33.54
C LEU A 310 35.06 29.77 -34.33
N GLU A 311 34.43 28.59 -34.25
CA GLU A 311 34.90 27.35 -34.89
C GLU A 311 34.27 27.07 -36.27
N SER A 312 33.66 28.08 -36.88
CA SER A 312 33.09 28.03 -38.23
C SER A 312 33.69 29.15 -39.10
N ASP A 313 34.96 29.03 -39.44
CA ASP A 313 35.48 29.41 -40.77
C ASP A 313 36.96 29.00 -40.91
N SER A 314 37.28 28.45 -42.09
CA SER A 314 38.60 28.07 -42.62
C SER A 314 39.14 26.66 -42.33
N GLU A 315 38.68 25.69 -43.14
CA GLU A 315 39.58 24.68 -43.69
C GLU A 315 40.46 25.36 -44.76
N ASP A 316 41.79 25.38 -44.56
CA ASP A 316 42.76 25.00 -45.62
C ASP A 316 44.21 24.96 -45.09
N ALA A 317 44.73 23.72 -45.06
CA ALA A 317 46.12 23.25 -45.20
C ALA A 317 47.28 23.70 -44.26
N PRO A 318 48.23 22.79 -43.93
CA PRO A 318 49.24 22.99 -42.88
C PRO A 318 50.63 23.36 -43.43
N ILE A 319 51.32 24.35 -42.83
CA ILE A 319 52.77 24.51 -42.99
C ILE A 319 53.44 24.94 -41.67
N ASN A 320 54.24 24.03 -41.15
CA ASN A 320 55.24 24.15 -40.08
C ASN A 320 56.32 25.20 -40.44
N PHE A 321 56.74 26.12 -39.56
CA PHE A 321 58.11 26.68 -39.58
C PHE A 321 58.50 27.48 -38.30
N ASN A 322 59.43 26.87 -37.54
CA ASN A 322 60.59 27.41 -36.81
C ASN A 322 60.48 28.53 -35.74
N ASN A 323 60.79 28.09 -34.51
CA ASN A 323 61.52 28.85 -33.49
C ASN A 323 62.79 29.53 -34.05
N ARG A 324 62.92 30.84 -33.84
CA ARG A 324 64.23 31.49 -33.65
C ARG A 324 64.16 32.55 -32.56
N GLU A 325 64.96 32.31 -31.53
CA GLU A 325 65.27 33.17 -30.42
C GLU A 325 66.39 34.14 -30.84
N TYR A 326 66.22 35.44 -30.61
CA TYR A 326 67.32 36.40 -30.58
C TYR A 326 67.07 37.46 -29.50
N ARG A 327 67.87 37.42 -28.43
CA ARG A 327 68.10 38.54 -27.51
C ARG A 327 69.51 39.05 -27.78
N ILE A 328 69.63 40.32 -28.15
CA ILE A 328 70.92 41.02 -28.28
C ILE A 328 70.88 42.19 -27.30
N THR A 329 71.73 42.13 -26.29
CA THR A 329 72.08 43.25 -25.42
C THR A 329 73.55 43.59 -25.65
N TYR A 330 73.81 44.84 -26.04
CA TYR A 330 75.14 45.41 -26.17
C TYR A 330 75.71 45.74 -24.78
N ASN A 331 77.01 45.51 -24.60
CA ASN A 331 77.83 46.39 -23.76
C ASN A 331 79.24 46.47 -24.35
N HIS A 332 79.73 47.71 -24.42
CA HIS A 332 81.06 48.11 -24.85
C HIS A 332 82.10 47.83 -23.76
N GLU A 333 83.22 47.21 -24.14
CA GLU A 333 84.58 47.72 -24.01
C GLU A 333 85.54 46.91 -24.90
#